data_AF-A0A960NMY8-F1
#
_entry.id   AF-A0A960NMY8-F1
#
_cell.length_a   1.000
_cell.length_b   1.000
_cell.length_c   1.000
_cell.angle_alpha   90.00
_cell.angle_beta   90.00
_cell.angle_gamma   90.00
#
_symmetry.space_group_name_H-M   'P 1'
#
loop_
_entity.id
_entity.type
_entity.pdbx_description
1 polymer ?
#
loop_
_entity_poly.entity_id
_entity_poly.type
_entity_poly.pdbx_seq_one_letter_code
_entity_poly.pdbx_strand_id
1 'polypeptide(L)'
;MTKSKTPKRVKVRRANAKDIPKLVELNRAAYPVLANENVVWGEAHLRAHQQIFPEGQMLAEVEGRIVGAISTLIVNLGSDPLRNHTWAGITDSGYFSSHDPAGDTLYGADIYVHPDARGLGVGAALYAARRQLCRKLNLRRILAGGRLWNYSEQAAKMSAPEYAQRVIAGEFRDLVLSFQLREGFALRRVMPNYLRDPRSHNYASLIEWLNPDYQPKPVTGDRKARVACVQYQMRRVKSFAEFARQVTYFIDVAADNDADFVLLPELFTVQLLSATNTLSPQEGMRKLSDYTGRLDTLLGKLALRHGLTIIGGGHPTKIGKELRNIATVYLPDGRRVRQPKLHITPNERHWWGITGGSTLQTVDTPVARIGVLICYDAEFPEAARHLADLGAEIIFVPFCTDNRQGYLRVRHCAAARAIENQVYVALAGNIGNLPDVPNMDIQYGQAAVLTPSDFAFARDGIAAEADANVETVLICDVDLDELQKAHSTGTVTPRLDRRPDLFKVVATVGNNEPPVSLREGDGPLGEQPQRDS
;
A
#
# COMPACT_ATOMS: atom_id res chain seq x y z
N MET A 1 -10.98 0.70 -63.04
CA MET A 1 -10.11 -0.06 -62.10
C MET A 1 -10.10 0.63 -60.75
N THR A 2 -10.79 0.08 -59.76
CA THR A 2 -10.81 0.58 -58.38
C THR A 2 -9.49 0.22 -57.68
N LYS A 3 -8.72 1.22 -57.23
CA LYS A 3 -7.53 0.98 -56.40
C LYS A 3 -7.98 0.44 -55.05
N SER A 4 -7.76 -0.85 -54.82
CA SER A 4 -7.89 -1.48 -53.50
C SER A 4 -6.99 -0.73 -52.51
N LYS A 5 -7.60 -0.05 -51.53
CA LYS A 5 -6.86 0.52 -50.40
C LYS A 5 -6.56 -0.61 -49.43
N THR A 6 -5.30 -1.02 -49.37
CA THR A 6 -4.78 -1.89 -48.31
C THR A 6 -5.19 -1.30 -46.95
N PRO A 7 -5.83 -2.06 -46.04
CA PRO A 7 -6.30 -1.53 -44.77
C PRO A 7 -5.11 -1.01 -43.95
N LYS A 8 -5.17 0.26 -43.54
CA LYS A 8 -4.10 0.90 -42.74
C LYS A 8 -4.00 0.19 -41.39
N ARG A 9 -2.88 -0.52 -41.17
CA ARG A 9 -2.66 -1.34 -39.97
C ARG A 9 -2.40 -0.45 -38.75
N VAL A 10 -3.35 -0.45 -37.80
CA VAL A 10 -3.14 0.15 -36.47
C VAL A 10 -2.13 -0.69 -35.69
N LYS A 11 -1.13 -0.04 -35.09
CA LYS A 11 -0.14 -0.67 -34.20
C LYS A 11 -0.32 -0.11 -32.79
N VAL A 12 -0.55 -0.96 -31.80
CA VAL A 12 -0.59 -0.56 -30.38
C VAL A 12 0.76 -0.88 -29.73
N ARG A 13 1.26 0.02 -28.88
CA ARG A 13 2.46 -0.18 -28.06
C ARG A 13 2.36 0.57 -26.72
N ARG A 14 3.21 0.18 -25.77
CA ARG A 14 3.43 0.96 -24.53
C ARG A 14 3.97 2.37 -24.85
N ALA A 15 3.47 3.36 -24.12
CA ALA A 15 3.95 4.73 -24.16
C ALA A 15 5.26 4.87 -23.36
N ASN A 16 6.11 5.83 -23.75
CA ASN A 16 7.34 6.18 -23.03
C ASN A 16 7.46 7.71 -22.87
N ALA A 17 8.48 8.16 -22.12
CA ALA A 17 8.61 9.56 -21.74
C ALA A 17 8.76 10.53 -22.94
N LYS A 18 9.23 10.05 -24.10
CA LYS A 18 9.36 10.85 -25.33
C LYS A 18 8.03 11.03 -26.07
N ASP A 19 7.01 10.22 -25.76
CA ASP A 19 5.67 10.33 -26.36
C ASP A 19 4.83 11.43 -25.67
N ILE A 20 5.16 11.80 -24.42
CA ILE A 20 4.32 12.63 -23.53
C ILE A 20 3.83 13.94 -24.19
N PRO A 21 4.67 14.78 -24.82
CA PRO A 21 4.19 16.02 -25.44
C PRO A 21 3.11 15.78 -26.51
N LYS A 22 3.31 14.75 -27.35
CA LYS A 22 2.35 14.35 -28.39
C LYS A 22 1.07 13.74 -27.81
N LEU A 23 1.15 13.12 -26.64
CA LEU A 23 -0.01 12.57 -25.93
C LEU A 23 -0.87 13.69 -25.31
N VAL A 24 -0.26 14.78 -24.84
CA VAL A 24 -0.96 16.00 -24.38
C VAL A 24 -1.66 16.68 -25.57
N GLU A 25 -0.94 16.91 -26.68
CA GLU A 25 -1.51 17.46 -27.92
C GLU A 25 -2.71 16.64 -28.41
N LEU A 26 -2.55 15.31 -28.46
CA LEU A 26 -3.60 14.39 -28.89
C LEU A 26 -4.82 14.41 -27.97
N ASN A 27 -4.64 14.53 -26.65
CA ASN A 27 -5.77 14.59 -25.70
C ASN A 27 -6.57 15.89 -25.88
N ARG A 28 -5.88 17.03 -26.02
CA ARG A 28 -6.49 18.33 -26.34
C ARG A 28 -7.27 18.29 -27.66
N ALA A 29 -6.69 17.69 -28.71
CA ALA A 29 -7.34 17.54 -30.02
C ALA A 29 -8.56 16.59 -29.99
N ALA A 30 -8.55 15.57 -29.13
CA ALA A 30 -9.67 14.65 -28.97
C ALA A 30 -10.84 15.26 -28.16
N TYR A 31 -10.54 16.13 -27.19
CA TYR A 31 -11.49 16.71 -26.24
C TYR A 31 -11.43 18.26 -26.16
N PRO A 32 -11.74 18.99 -27.25
CA PRO A 32 -11.62 20.45 -27.27
C PRO A 32 -12.47 21.18 -26.22
N VAL A 33 -13.64 20.64 -25.84
CA VAL A 33 -14.49 21.23 -24.79
C VAL A 33 -13.84 21.07 -23.41
N LEU A 34 -13.34 19.88 -23.08
CA LEU A 34 -12.65 19.64 -21.80
C LEU A 34 -11.31 20.39 -21.73
N ALA A 35 -10.63 20.59 -22.87
CA ALA A 35 -9.43 21.40 -22.94
C ALA A 35 -9.67 22.87 -22.53
N ASN A 36 -10.82 23.43 -22.92
CA ASN A 36 -11.22 24.78 -22.51
C ASN A 36 -11.58 24.88 -21.02
N GLU A 37 -11.98 23.78 -20.39
CA GLU A 37 -12.22 23.68 -18.94
C GLU A 37 -10.99 23.18 -18.16
N ASN A 38 -9.82 23.06 -18.82
CA ASN A 38 -8.57 22.51 -18.29
C ASN A 38 -8.67 21.06 -17.74
N VAL A 39 -9.65 20.28 -18.20
CA VAL A 39 -9.87 18.87 -17.82
C VAL A 39 -9.23 17.94 -18.87
N VAL A 40 -7.94 18.11 -19.12
CA VAL A 40 -7.13 17.37 -20.11
C VAL A 40 -5.75 17.05 -19.56
N TRP A 41 -5.12 16.00 -20.06
CA TRP A 41 -3.83 15.53 -19.53
C TRP A 41 -2.73 16.61 -19.62
N GLY A 42 -2.10 16.89 -18.48
CA GLY A 42 -0.84 17.63 -18.37
C GLY A 42 0.39 16.71 -18.43
N GLU A 43 1.59 17.27 -18.57
CA GLU A 43 2.80 16.45 -18.57
C GLU A 43 3.05 15.75 -17.23
N ALA A 44 2.81 16.43 -16.10
CA ALA A 44 3.01 15.87 -14.76
C ALA A 44 2.17 14.59 -14.56
N HIS A 45 0.88 14.65 -14.92
CA HIS A 45 -0.03 13.50 -14.90
C HIS A 45 0.51 12.31 -15.72
N LEU A 46 0.86 12.52 -17.00
CA LEU A 46 1.37 11.44 -17.86
C LEU A 46 2.74 10.90 -17.41
N ARG A 47 3.57 11.72 -16.74
CA ARG A 47 4.82 11.26 -16.11
C ARG A 47 4.53 10.37 -14.91
N ALA A 48 3.60 10.75 -14.03
CA ALA A 48 3.16 9.94 -12.91
C ALA A 48 2.60 8.58 -13.37
N HIS A 49 1.73 8.56 -14.39
CA HIS A 49 1.20 7.31 -14.98
C HIS A 49 2.31 6.36 -15.45
N GLN A 50 3.36 6.90 -16.05
CA GLN A 50 4.53 6.14 -16.54
C GLN A 50 5.52 5.72 -15.44
N GLN A 51 5.46 6.33 -14.25
CA GLN A 51 6.23 5.89 -13.09
C GLN A 51 5.48 4.79 -12.33
N ILE A 52 4.17 4.99 -12.11
CA ILE A 52 3.32 4.16 -11.26
C ILE A 52 2.95 2.85 -11.96
N PHE A 53 2.35 2.91 -13.16
CA PHE A 53 1.88 1.71 -13.85
C PHE A 53 2.06 1.81 -15.37
N PRO A 54 3.32 1.71 -15.85
CA PRO A 54 3.62 2.01 -17.24
C PRO A 54 3.13 0.94 -18.23
N GLU A 55 2.79 -0.27 -17.77
CA GLU A 55 2.12 -1.26 -18.64
C GLU A 55 0.67 -0.88 -18.97
N GLY A 56 0.01 -0.12 -18.08
CA GLY A 56 -1.33 0.42 -18.31
C GLY A 56 -1.41 1.58 -19.31
N GLN A 57 -0.26 2.15 -19.70
CA GLN A 57 -0.19 3.33 -20.55
C GLN A 57 0.19 2.92 -21.97
N MET A 58 -0.78 2.93 -22.88
CA MET A 58 -0.62 2.44 -24.25
C MET A 58 -1.10 3.46 -25.27
N LEU A 59 -0.44 3.48 -26.43
CA LEU A 59 -0.78 4.34 -27.56
C LEU A 59 -0.92 3.54 -28.84
N ALA A 60 -1.67 4.10 -29.79
CA ALA A 60 -1.92 3.56 -31.11
C ALA A 60 -1.30 4.46 -32.18
N GLU A 61 -0.58 3.83 -33.11
CA GLU A 61 0.06 4.45 -34.26
C GLU A 61 -0.59 3.99 -35.57
N VAL A 62 -0.72 4.93 -36.52
CA VAL A 62 -1.01 4.67 -37.93
C VAL A 62 0.03 5.42 -38.75
N GLU A 63 0.75 4.70 -39.63
CA GLU A 63 1.80 5.28 -40.48
C GLU A 63 2.87 6.08 -39.71
N GLY A 64 3.19 5.65 -38.47
CA GLY A 64 4.16 6.29 -37.58
C GLY A 64 3.65 7.52 -36.83
N ARG A 65 2.41 7.98 -37.07
CA ARG A 65 1.76 9.04 -36.30
C ARG A 65 0.97 8.43 -35.14
N ILE A 66 1.17 8.98 -33.93
CA ILE A 66 0.35 8.65 -32.75
C ILE A 66 -1.06 9.23 -32.99
N VAL A 67 -2.08 8.38 -32.93
CA VAL A 67 -3.48 8.74 -33.29
C VAL A 67 -4.51 8.33 -32.23
N GLY A 68 -4.11 7.59 -31.21
CA GLY A 68 -4.96 7.27 -30.06
C GLY A 68 -4.13 6.84 -28.86
N ALA A 69 -4.71 6.92 -27.66
CA ALA A 69 -4.08 6.46 -26.43
C ALA A 69 -5.11 6.04 -25.38
N ILE A 70 -4.64 5.25 -24.41
CA ILE A 70 -5.37 4.84 -23.22
C ILE A 70 -4.51 4.99 -21.98
N SER A 71 -5.13 5.50 -20.93
CA SER A 71 -4.59 5.49 -19.57
C SER A 71 -5.42 4.55 -18.70
N THR A 72 -4.74 3.81 -17.84
CA THR A 72 -5.32 2.71 -17.06
C THR A 72 -4.54 2.54 -15.75
N LEU A 73 -5.19 2.10 -14.69
CA LEU A 73 -4.59 1.71 -13.40
C LEU A 73 -5.24 0.43 -12.85
N ILE A 74 -4.64 -0.23 -11.87
CA ILE A 74 -5.28 -1.33 -11.12
C ILE A 74 -5.84 -0.72 -9.84
N VAL A 75 -7.02 -1.14 -9.43
CA VAL A 75 -7.69 -0.65 -8.21
C VAL A 75 -8.31 -1.81 -7.43
N ASN A 76 -8.39 -1.65 -6.12
CA ASN A 76 -9.24 -2.45 -5.26
C ASN A 76 -10.45 -1.59 -4.84
N LEU A 77 -11.66 -2.07 -5.14
CA LEU A 77 -12.90 -1.36 -4.82
C LEU A 77 -13.69 -1.99 -3.67
N GLY A 78 -13.13 -3.01 -3.03
CA GLY A 78 -13.73 -3.70 -1.88
C GLY A 78 -14.98 -4.52 -2.24
N SER A 79 -15.91 -4.60 -1.27
CA SER A 79 -17.11 -5.44 -1.33
C SER A 79 -18.20 -4.93 -2.30
N ASP A 80 -18.32 -3.61 -2.50
CA ASP A 80 -19.16 -3.01 -3.57
C ASP A 80 -18.30 -2.36 -4.66
N PRO A 81 -17.80 -3.14 -5.63
CA PRO A 81 -17.07 -2.62 -6.78
C PRO A 81 -17.95 -1.84 -7.77
N LEU A 82 -19.27 -1.83 -7.59
CA LEU A 82 -20.24 -1.12 -8.44
C LEU A 82 -20.82 0.12 -7.76
N ARG A 83 -20.26 0.54 -6.62
CA ARG A 83 -20.61 1.79 -5.92
C ARG A 83 -20.36 3.02 -6.79
N ASN A 84 -21.15 4.06 -6.56
CA ASN A 84 -20.89 5.37 -7.14
C ASN A 84 -19.51 5.88 -6.68
N HIS A 85 -18.75 6.42 -7.62
CA HIS A 85 -17.46 7.07 -7.40
C HIS A 85 -17.27 8.18 -8.43
N THR A 86 -16.33 9.09 -8.18
CA THR A 86 -15.94 10.12 -9.15
C THR A 86 -14.67 9.73 -9.87
N TRP A 87 -14.48 10.27 -11.07
CA TRP A 87 -13.25 10.12 -11.85
C TRP A 87 -12.03 10.62 -11.06
N ALA A 88 -12.14 11.80 -10.42
CA ALA A 88 -11.07 12.35 -9.60
C ALA A 88 -10.77 11.45 -8.38
N GLY A 89 -11.78 10.92 -7.71
CA GLY A 89 -11.59 10.05 -6.54
C GLY A 89 -10.92 8.71 -6.87
N ILE A 90 -11.22 8.12 -8.04
CA ILE A 90 -10.62 6.82 -8.43
C ILE A 90 -9.27 6.96 -9.13
N THR A 91 -8.98 8.12 -9.72
CA THR A 91 -7.70 8.39 -10.42
C THR A 91 -6.73 9.27 -9.63
N ASP A 92 -7.06 9.64 -8.39
CA ASP A 92 -6.36 10.66 -7.60
C ASP A 92 -6.13 11.96 -8.40
N SER A 93 -7.24 12.60 -8.78
CA SER A 93 -7.29 13.81 -9.62
C SER A 93 -6.42 13.73 -10.88
N GLY A 94 -6.24 12.53 -11.42
CA GLY A 94 -5.44 12.25 -12.61
C GLY A 94 -3.98 11.85 -12.37
N TYR A 95 -3.50 11.71 -11.13
CA TYR A 95 -2.11 11.31 -10.85
C TYR A 95 -1.90 9.79 -10.70
N PHE A 96 -2.97 9.01 -10.49
CA PHE A 96 -2.99 7.56 -10.28
C PHE A 96 -2.25 7.06 -9.01
N SER A 97 -2.08 7.89 -7.97
CA SER A 97 -1.53 7.38 -6.68
C SER A 97 -2.43 6.32 -6.03
N SER A 98 -3.72 6.29 -6.40
CA SER A 98 -4.71 5.26 -6.11
C SER A 98 -4.46 3.90 -6.77
N HIS A 99 -3.35 3.72 -7.50
CA HIS A 99 -2.98 2.46 -8.12
C HIS A 99 -2.61 1.40 -7.06
N ASP A 100 -3.36 0.30 -7.03
CA ASP A 100 -3.10 -0.85 -6.16
C ASP A 100 -2.72 -2.09 -7.00
N PRO A 101 -1.43 -2.50 -7.03
CA PRO A 101 -0.99 -3.72 -7.71
C PRO A 101 -1.62 -5.02 -7.19
N ALA A 102 -2.17 -5.01 -5.97
CA ALA A 102 -2.86 -6.15 -5.37
C ALA A 102 -4.36 -6.22 -5.74
N GLY A 103 -4.92 -5.15 -6.31
CA GLY A 103 -6.33 -5.06 -6.67
C GLY A 103 -6.79 -6.06 -7.74
N ASP A 104 -8.10 -6.32 -7.80
CA ASP A 104 -8.69 -7.30 -8.73
C ASP A 104 -9.18 -6.68 -10.05
N THR A 105 -9.18 -5.35 -10.16
CA THR A 105 -9.90 -4.62 -11.20
C THR A 105 -8.98 -3.68 -11.97
N LEU A 106 -8.98 -3.81 -13.30
CA LEU A 106 -8.28 -2.90 -14.19
C LEU A 106 -9.19 -1.68 -14.52
N TYR A 107 -8.89 -0.50 -13.99
CA TYR A 107 -9.71 0.69 -14.20
C TYR A 107 -9.30 1.47 -15.46
N GLY A 108 -10.22 1.61 -16.41
CA GLY A 108 -10.06 2.38 -17.63
C GLY A 108 -10.30 3.88 -17.41
N ALA A 109 -9.28 4.58 -16.95
CA ALA A 109 -9.35 6.01 -16.62
C ALA A 109 -9.63 6.93 -17.82
N ASP A 110 -9.06 6.64 -19.01
CA ASP A 110 -9.33 7.41 -20.23
C ASP A 110 -9.11 6.58 -21.52
N ILE A 111 -9.75 7.00 -22.62
CA ILE A 111 -9.46 6.58 -23.99
C ILE A 111 -9.76 7.71 -24.97
N TYR A 112 -8.74 8.15 -25.71
CA TYR A 112 -8.87 9.27 -26.64
C TYR A 112 -8.25 8.96 -28.00
N VAL A 113 -8.92 9.41 -29.06
CA VAL A 113 -8.58 9.14 -30.47
C VAL A 113 -8.72 10.42 -31.28
N HIS A 114 -7.70 10.72 -32.09
CA HIS A 114 -7.66 11.90 -32.96
C HIS A 114 -8.91 11.94 -33.86
N PRO A 115 -9.56 13.11 -34.06
CA PRO A 115 -10.74 13.23 -34.92
C PRO A 115 -10.57 12.57 -36.30
N ASP A 116 -9.47 12.89 -37.01
CA ASP A 116 -9.13 12.35 -38.33
C ASP A 116 -8.87 10.83 -38.38
N ALA A 117 -8.68 10.18 -37.23
CA ALA A 117 -8.43 8.75 -37.12
C ALA A 117 -9.67 7.94 -36.69
N ARG A 118 -10.80 8.61 -36.47
CA ARG A 118 -12.08 7.95 -36.17
C ARG A 118 -12.53 7.10 -37.37
N GLY A 119 -13.12 5.94 -37.09
CA GLY A 119 -13.49 4.96 -38.11
C GLY A 119 -12.36 4.04 -38.59
N LEU A 120 -11.08 4.32 -38.27
CA LEU A 120 -9.93 3.47 -38.63
C LEU A 120 -9.70 2.28 -37.67
N GLY A 121 -10.67 1.92 -36.82
CA GLY A 121 -10.53 0.83 -35.84
C GLY A 121 -9.61 1.10 -34.64
N VAL A 122 -9.05 2.31 -34.51
CA VAL A 122 -8.10 2.68 -33.43
C VAL A 122 -8.66 2.42 -32.02
N GLY A 123 -9.91 2.80 -31.77
CA GLY A 123 -10.56 2.56 -30.46
C GLY A 123 -10.68 1.07 -30.13
N ALA A 124 -11.07 0.24 -31.10
CA ALA A 124 -11.20 -1.21 -30.93
C ALA A 124 -9.85 -1.88 -30.64
N ALA A 125 -8.79 -1.44 -31.33
CA ALA A 125 -7.42 -1.92 -31.08
C ALA A 125 -6.94 -1.57 -29.64
N LEU A 126 -7.27 -0.38 -29.15
CA LEU A 126 -6.94 0.04 -27.78
C LEU A 126 -7.74 -0.73 -26.72
N TYR A 127 -9.05 -0.92 -26.91
CA TYR A 127 -9.86 -1.75 -26.02
C TYR A 127 -9.40 -3.22 -26.03
N ALA A 128 -9.02 -3.76 -27.18
CA ALA A 128 -8.44 -5.11 -27.27
C ALA A 128 -7.12 -5.21 -26.49
N ALA A 129 -6.24 -4.22 -26.58
CA ALA A 129 -5.00 -4.18 -25.79
C ALA A 129 -5.26 -4.08 -24.28
N ARG A 130 -6.26 -3.29 -23.84
CA ARG A 130 -6.68 -3.23 -22.43
C ARG A 130 -7.24 -4.58 -21.94
N ARG A 131 -8.05 -5.28 -22.74
CA ARG A 131 -8.51 -6.66 -22.44
C ARG A 131 -7.35 -7.64 -22.36
N GLN A 132 -6.36 -7.53 -23.25
CA GLN A 132 -5.15 -8.36 -23.20
C GLN A 132 -4.31 -8.09 -21.95
N LEU A 133 -4.21 -6.84 -21.50
CA LEU A 133 -3.53 -6.49 -20.24
C LEU A 133 -4.26 -7.06 -19.02
N CYS A 134 -5.59 -6.93 -18.95
CA CYS A 134 -6.43 -7.50 -17.89
C CYS A 134 -6.20 -9.02 -17.75
N ARG A 135 -6.18 -9.73 -18.89
CA ARG A 135 -5.84 -11.16 -18.97
C ARG A 135 -4.41 -11.47 -18.52
N LYS A 136 -3.42 -10.75 -19.05
CA LYS A 136 -1.99 -10.94 -18.71
C LYS A 136 -1.75 -10.85 -17.21
N LEU A 137 -2.45 -9.94 -16.54
CA LEU A 137 -2.32 -9.68 -15.10
C LEU A 137 -3.26 -10.55 -14.25
N ASN A 138 -4.03 -11.46 -14.86
CA ASN A 138 -5.06 -12.28 -14.21
C ASN A 138 -6.01 -11.46 -13.30
N LEU A 139 -6.47 -10.32 -13.81
CA LEU A 139 -7.44 -9.46 -13.13
C LEU A 139 -8.86 -9.96 -13.42
N ARG A 140 -9.78 -9.77 -12.47
CA ARG A 140 -11.17 -10.26 -12.56
C ARG A 140 -11.96 -9.57 -13.67
N ARG A 141 -11.69 -8.28 -13.90
CA ARG A 141 -12.52 -7.41 -14.74
C ARG A 141 -11.81 -6.14 -15.17
N ILE A 142 -12.45 -5.43 -16.11
CA ILE A 142 -12.22 -4.02 -16.40
C ILE A 142 -13.46 -3.25 -15.97
N LEU A 143 -13.28 -2.16 -15.22
CA LEU A 143 -14.31 -1.14 -14.98
C LEU A 143 -13.92 0.19 -15.64
N ALA A 144 -14.89 0.98 -16.06
CA ALA A 144 -14.69 2.36 -16.49
C ALA A 144 -15.98 3.17 -16.39
N GLY A 145 -15.88 4.49 -16.21
CA GLY A 145 -16.98 5.42 -16.42
C GLY A 145 -16.94 6.07 -17.81
N GLY A 146 -17.89 5.73 -18.68
CA GLY A 146 -18.08 6.35 -20.00
C GLY A 146 -19.10 7.49 -19.95
N ARG A 147 -18.69 8.73 -20.28
CA ARG A 147 -19.58 9.90 -20.33
C ARG A 147 -20.77 9.66 -21.26
N LEU A 148 -22.00 9.96 -20.84
CA LEU A 148 -23.19 9.84 -21.69
C LEU A 148 -23.17 10.93 -22.77
N TRP A 149 -22.92 10.54 -24.03
CA TRP A 149 -22.56 11.47 -25.09
C TRP A 149 -23.75 12.36 -25.50
N ASN A 150 -23.59 13.67 -25.31
CA ASN A 150 -24.61 14.69 -25.60
C ASN A 150 -25.97 14.44 -24.91
N TYR A 151 -25.99 13.78 -23.74
CA TYR A 151 -27.22 13.58 -22.95
C TYR A 151 -27.95 14.91 -22.64
N SER A 152 -27.25 16.05 -22.62
CA SER A 152 -27.85 17.39 -22.55
C SER A 152 -28.97 17.65 -23.57
N GLU A 153 -28.92 17.02 -24.74
CA GLU A 153 -29.95 17.15 -25.79
C GLU A 153 -31.26 16.39 -25.47
N GLN A 154 -31.21 15.43 -24.53
CA GLN A 154 -32.35 14.59 -24.11
C GLN A 154 -32.78 14.81 -22.65
N ALA A 155 -31.97 15.50 -21.84
CA ALA A 155 -32.21 15.69 -20.40
C ALA A 155 -33.53 16.38 -20.04
N ALA A 156 -34.16 17.10 -20.97
CA ALA A 156 -35.50 17.69 -20.79
C ALA A 156 -36.67 16.72 -21.08
N LYS A 157 -36.39 15.52 -21.61
CA LYS A 157 -37.40 14.55 -22.08
C LYS A 157 -37.40 13.23 -21.31
N MET A 158 -36.26 12.85 -20.76
CA MET A 158 -36.05 11.56 -20.08
C MET A 158 -34.93 11.67 -19.05
N SER A 159 -34.88 10.73 -18.12
CA SER A 159 -33.79 10.64 -17.14
C SER A 159 -32.51 10.01 -17.72
N ALA A 160 -31.35 10.24 -17.09
CA ALA A 160 -30.08 9.65 -17.54
C ALA A 160 -30.06 8.11 -17.51
N PRO A 161 -30.62 7.43 -16.47
CA PRO A 161 -30.82 5.99 -16.49
C PRO A 161 -31.73 5.52 -17.65
N GLU A 162 -32.83 6.22 -17.90
CA GLU A 162 -33.77 5.89 -18.99
C GLU A 162 -33.11 6.05 -20.37
N TYR A 163 -32.39 7.14 -20.60
CA TYR A 163 -31.59 7.35 -21.81
C TYR A 163 -30.61 6.19 -22.04
N ALA A 164 -29.86 5.80 -21.00
CA ALA A 164 -28.89 4.70 -21.10
C ALA A 164 -29.57 3.34 -21.39
N GLN A 165 -30.76 3.07 -20.83
CA GLN A 165 -31.54 1.87 -21.16
C GLN A 165 -32.04 1.87 -22.61
N ARG A 166 -32.51 3.02 -23.12
CA ARG A 166 -32.96 3.15 -24.51
C ARG A 166 -31.79 3.08 -25.51
N VAL A 167 -30.57 3.42 -25.09
CA VAL A 167 -29.33 3.13 -25.85
C VAL A 167 -29.04 1.62 -25.89
N ILE A 168 -29.22 0.88 -24.79
CA ILE A 168 -29.08 -0.60 -24.78
C ILE A 168 -30.12 -1.26 -25.70
N ALA A 169 -31.36 -0.77 -25.69
CA ALA A 169 -32.44 -1.23 -26.55
C ALA A 169 -32.22 -0.91 -28.05
N GLY A 170 -31.21 -0.10 -28.39
CA GLY A 170 -30.89 0.31 -29.76
C GLY A 170 -31.78 1.43 -30.30
N GLU A 171 -32.63 2.04 -29.48
CA GLU A 171 -33.50 3.16 -29.87
C GLU A 171 -32.72 4.47 -30.03
N PHE A 172 -31.63 4.64 -29.28
CA PHE A 172 -30.70 5.76 -29.39
C PHE A 172 -29.27 5.32 -29.65
N ARG A 173 -28.49 6.20 -30.26
CA ARG A 173 -27.07 5.99 -30.57
C ARG A 173 -26.18 6.99 -29.82
N ASP A 174 -25.85 6.66 -28.57
CA ASP A 174 -24.76 7.30 -27.83
C ASP A 174 -23.40 6.88 -28.45
N LEU A 175 -22.53 7.82 -28.79
CA LEU A 175 -21.25 7.51 -29.46
C LEU A 175 -20.22 6.81 -28.56
N VAL A 176 -20.35 6.93 -27.24
CA VAL A 176 -19.48 6.34 -26.22
C VAL A 176 -20.07 5.01 -25.76
N LEU A 177 -21.28 5.01 -25.20
CA LEU A 177 -21.91 3.80 -24.65
C LEU A 177 -22.19 2.76 -25.73
N SER A 178 -22.75 3.13 -26.90
CA SER A 178 -22.98 2.16 -27.99
C SER A 178 -21.68 1.63 -28.63
N PHE A 179 -20.55 2.28 -28.40
CA PHE A 179 -19.24 1.74 -28.76
C PHE A 179 -18.74 0.75 -27.70
N GLN A 180 -18.83 1.11 -26.42
CA GLN A 180 -18.42 0.26 -25.29
C GLN A 180 -19.21 -1.06 -25.22
N LEU A 181 -20.53 -1.01 -25.46
CA LEU A 181 -21.37 -2.22 -25.56
C LEU A 181 -20.89 -3.17 -26.68
N ARG A 182 -20.52 -2.62 -27.86
CA ARG A 182 -19.96 -3.42 -28.98
C ARG A 182 -18.55 -3.96 -28.71
N GLU A 183 -17.81 -3.32 -27.81
CA GLU A 183 -16.54 -3.84 -27.28
C GLU A 183 -16.72 -4.90 -26.18
N GLY A 184 -17.97 -5.36 -25.96
CA GLY A 184 -18.30 -6.46 -25.06
C GLY A 184 -18.49 -6.08 -23.60
N PHE A 185 -18.58 -4.78 -23.28
CA PHE A 185 -18.88 -4.32 -21.93
C PHE A 185 -20.39 -4.35 -21.66
N ALA A 186 -20.77 -4.61 -20.41
CA ALA A 186 -22.14 -4.45 -19.92
C ALA A 186 -22.28 -3.12 -19.16
N LEU A 187 -23.40 -2.42 -19.31
CA LEU A 187 -23.76 -1.33 -18.40
C LEU A 187 -24.12 -1.93 -17.04
N ARG A 188 -23.51 -1.42 -15.97
CA ARG A 188 -23.84 -1.78 -14.59
C ARG A 188 -24.76 -0.76 -13.92
N ARG A 189 -24.49 0.53 -14.10
CA ARG A 189 -25.37 1.63 -13.66
C ARG A 189 -25.05 2.93 -14.38
N VAL A 190 -25.92 3.92 -14.23
CA VAL A 190 -25.58 5.33 -14.49
C VAL A 190 -25.13 5.98 -13.17
N MET A 191 -23.94 6.56 -13.18
CA MET A 191 -23.35 7.30 -12.05
C MET A 191 -23.58 8.80 -12.26
N PRO A 192 -24.24 9.51 -11.32
CA PRO A 192 -24.26 10.96 -11.31
C PRO A 192 -22.91 11.51 -10.86
N ASN A 193 -22.60 12.76 -11.24
CA ASN A 193 -21.44 13.52 -10.75
C ASN A 193 -20.07 12.84 -10.97
N TYR A 194 -19.95 11.95 -11.95
CA TYR A 194 -18.73 11.18 -12.18
C TYR A 194 -17.54 12.05 -12.63
N LEU A 195 -17.77 12.93 -13.61
CA LEU A 195 -16.80 13.89 -14.11
C LEU A 195 -17.54 15.19 -14.45
N ARG A 196 -16.89 16.34 -14.29
CA ARG A 196 -17.35 17.61 -14.83
C ARG A 196 -17.38 17.56 -16.37
N ASP A 197 -18.58 17.52 -16.94
CA ASP A 197 -18.83 17.59 -18.39
C ASP A 197 -20.26 18.09 -18.65
N PRO A 198 -20.43 19.36 -19.09
CA PRO A 198 -21.75 19.93 -19.34
C PRO A 198 -22.59 19.13 -20.34
N ARG A 199 -21.96 18.47 -21.34
CA ARG A 199 -22.69 17.73 -22.39
C ARG A 199 -23.33 16.44 -21.89
N SER A 200 -22.80 15.85 -20.82
CA SER A 200 -23.36 14.67 -20.17
C SER A 200 -24.16 15.01 -18.90
N HIS A 201 -24.29 16.29 -18.54
CA HIS A 201 -24.80 16.73 -17.23
C HIS A 201 -24.08 16.00 -16.07
N ASN A 202 -22.76 15.79 -16.22
CA ASN A 202 -21.90 15.03 -15.30
C ASN A 202 -22.27 13.54 -15.11
N TYR A 203 -23.15 12.96 -15.95
CA TYR A 203 -23.52 11.54 -15.88
C TYR A 203 -22.58 10.65 -16.69
N ALA A 204 -22.21 9.51 -16.11
CA ALA A 204 -21.46 8.46 -16.80
C ALA A 204 -22.13 7.09 -16.67
N SER A 205 -21.99 6.29 -17.72
CA SER A 205 -22.20 4.85 -17.69
C SER A 205 -21.05 4.15 -16.96
N LEU A 206 -21.32 3.52 -15.81
CA LEU A 206 -20.38 2.55 -15.24
C LEU A 206 -20.50 1.26 -16.05
N ILE A 207 -19.44 0.92 -16.75
CA ILE A 207 -19.37 -0.26 -17.60
C ILE A 207 -18.40 -1.30 -17.03
N GLU A 208 -18.73 -2.58 -17.20
CA GLU A 208 -17.89 -3.70 -16.78
C GLU A 208 -17.64 -4.66 -17.94
N TRP A 209 -16.39 -5.09 -18.12
CA TRP A 209 -16.04 -6.26 -18.90
C TRP A 209 -15.44 -7.29 -17.95
N LEU A 210 -16.11 -8.43 -17.79
CA LEU A 210 -15.60 -9.56 -17.00
C LEU A 210 -14.53 -10.28 -17.81
N ASN A 211 -13.40 -10.61 -17.17
CA ASN A 211 -12.36 -11.38 -17.81
C ASN A 211 -12.77 -12.87 -17.83
N PRO A 212 -13.05 -13.48 -19.00
CA PRO A 212 -13.47 -14.87 -19.08
C PRO A 212 -12.32 -15.84 -18.76
N ASP A 213 -11.08 -15.38 -18.86
CA ASP A 213 -9.86 -16.13 -18.59
C ASP A 213 -9.36 -15.90 -17.14
N TYR A 214 -10.14 -15.21 -16.30
CA TYR A 214 -9.80 -15.01 -14.88
C TYR A 214 -9.85 -16.34 -14.16
N GLN A 215 -8.67 -16.82 -13.78
CA GLN A 215 -8.55 -17.85 -12.77
C GLN A 215 -8.51 -17.11 -11.43
N PRO A 216 -9.47 -17.32 -10.51
CA PRO A 216 -9.31 -16.82 -9.16
C PRO A 216 -7.93 -17.23 -8.65
N LYS A 217 -7.08 -16.25 -8.28
CA LYS A 217 -5.95 -16.55 -7.39
C LYS A 217 -6.55 -17.40 -6.27
N PRO A 218 -6.03 -18.60 -5.99
CA PRO A 218 -6.67 -19.46 -5.02
C PRO A 218 -6.75 -18.67 -3.72
N VAL A 219 -7.99 -18.35 -3.32
CA VAL A 219 -8.31 -18.07 -1.93
C VAL A 219 -8.26 -19.45 -1.29
N THR A 220 -7.03 -19.95 -1.10
CA THR A 220 -6.73 -20.96 -0.10
C THR A 220 -7.31 -20.38 1.18
N GLY A 221 -8.40 -20.94 1.71
CA GLY A 221 -9.01 -20.47 2.96
C GLY A 221 -8.17 -20.89 4.16
N ASP A 222 -6.91 -20.44 4.13
CA ASP A 222 -5.74 -21.01 4.79
C ASP A 222 -4.50 -20.09 4.64
N ARG A 223 -4.64 -18.80 4.28
CA ARG A 223 -3.53 -17.82 4.38
C ARG A 223 -3.16 -17.62 5.85
N LYS A 224 -2.34 -18.51 6.36
CA LYS A 224 -1.79 -18.45 7.71
C LYS A 224 -0.38 -17.87 7.66
N ALA A 225 -0.01 -17.19 8.73
CA ALA A 225 1.34 -16.74 8.99
C ALA A 225 1.78 -17.25 10.35
N ARG A 226 2.94 -17.90 10.43
CA ARG A 226 3.56 -18.29 11.70
C ARG A 226 4.51 -17.21 12.17
N VAL A 227 4.23 -16.67 13.35
CA VAL A 227 4.98 -15.58 13.99
C VAL A 227 5.75 -16.12 15.19
N ALA A 228 7.06 -15.88 15.20
CA ALA A 228 7.95 -16.12 16.32
C ALA A 228 8.33 -14.80 17.01
N CYS A 229 7.91 -14.60 18.26
CA CYS A 229 8.32 -13.46 19.10
C CYS A 229 9.39 -13.87 20.11
N VAL A 230 10.59 -13.32 20.00
CA VAL A 230 11.72 -13.67 20.87
C VAL A 230 11.70 -12.82 22.14
N GLN A 231 11.44 -13.45 23.29
CA GLN A 231 11.56 -12.81 24.60
C GLN A 231 13.00 -12.98 25.11
N TYR A 232 13.83 -11.98 24.85
CA TYR A 232 15.29 -12.09 24.95
C TYR A 232 15.82 -11.71 26.33
N GLN A 233 16.58 -12.59 26.99
CA GLN A 233 17.21 -12.23 28.26
C GLN A 233 18.50 -11.44 28.04
N MET A 234 18.53 -10.22 28.56
CA MET A 234 19.75 -9.45 28.68
C MET A 234 20.71 -10.11 29.66
N ARG A 235 21.95 -10.32 29.21
CA ARG A 235 23.05 -10.93 29.98
C ARG A 235 24.38 -10.51 29.38
N ARG A 236 25.47 -10.49 30.15
CA ARG A 236 26.77 -10.01 29.63
C ARG A 236 27.30 -10.91 28.50
N VAL A 237 28.00 -10.31 27.55
CA VAL A 237 28.75 -10.98 26.47
C VAL A 237 30.18 -10.45 26.43
N LYS A 238 31.15 -11.29 26.05
CA LYS A 238 32.57 -10.93 25.95
C LYS A 238 32.97 -10.52 24.53
N SER A 239 32.11 -10.77 23.54
CA SER A 239 32.38 -10.44 22.14
C SER A 239 31.11 -10.45 21.28
N PHE A 240 31.18 -9.81 20.11
CA PHE A 240 30.14 -9.95 19.08
C PHE A 240 29.93 -11.40 18.62
N ALA A 241 30.96 -12.28 18.67
CA ALA A 241 30.80 -13.67 18.29
C ALA A 241 29.92 -14.45 19.29
N GLU A 242 30.00 -14.11 20.57
CA GLU A 242 29.15 -14.68 21.61
C GLU A 242 27.71 -14.19 21.51
N PHE A 243 27.52 -12.88 21.34
CA PHE A 243 26.23 -12.27 21.00
C PHE A 243 25.61 -12.93 19.75
N ALA A 244 26.37 -13.06 18.67
CA ALA A 244 25.90 -13.66 17.43
C ALA A 244 25.43 -15.10 17.62
N ARG A 245 26.07 -15.91 18.47
CA ARG A 245 25.58 -17.26 18.82
C ARG A 245 24.24 -17.23 19.55
N GLN A 246 24.06 -16.35 20.54
CA GLN A 246 22.79 -16.21 21.27
C GLN A 246 21.64 -15.83 20.32
N VAL A 247 21.89 -14.85 19.43
CA VAL A 247 20.90 -14.39 18.45
C VAL A 247 20.61 -15.44 17.38
N THR A 248 21.63 -16.16 16.91
CA THR A 248 21.47 -17.24 15.93
C THR A 248 20.62 -18.38 16.51
N TYR A 249 20.85 -18.78 17.76
CA TYR A 249 20.04 -19.82 18.42
C TYR A 249 18.53 -19.53 18.38
N PHE A 250 18.09 -18.31 18.69
CA PHE A 250 16.66 -17.98 18.65
C PHE A 250 16.07 -17.96 17.22
N ILE A 251 16.88 -17.63 16.22
CA ILE A 251 16.48 -17.63 14.82
C ILE A 251 16.45 -19.07 14.27
N ASP A 252 17.41 -19.91 14.66
CA ASP A 252 17.44 -21.35 14.36
C ASP A 252 16.19 -22.02 14.97
N VAL A 253 15.86 -21.77 16.25
CA VAL A 253 14.63 -22.29 16.90
C VAL A 253 13.37 -21.85 16.17
N ALA A 254 13.30 -20.60 15.69
CA ALA A 254 12.15 -20.14 14.93
C ALA A 254 12.07 -20.79 13.53
N ALA A 255 13.20 -21.04 12.87
CA ALA A 255 13.27 -21.78 11.62
C ALA A 255 12.84 -23.26 11.78
N ASP A 256 13.31 -23.92 12.84
CA ASP A 256 12.98 -25.31 13.18
C ASP A 256 11.49 -25.49 13.56
N ASN A 257 10.75 -24.40 13.78
CA ASN A 257 9.31 -24.39 13.99
C ASN A 257 8.53 -23.88 12.77
N ASP A 258 9.15 -23.81 11.58
CA ASP A 258 8.55 -23.33 10.32
C ASP A 258 7.94 -21.91 10.41
N ALA A 259 8.56 -20.99 11.16
CA ALA A 259 8.08 -19.61 11.24
C ALA A 259 8.23 -18.88 9.89
N ASP A 260 7.30 -17.98 9.57
CA ASP A 260 7.43 -17.03 8.46
C ASP A 260 8.15 -15.75 8.91
N PHE A 261 7.89 -15.35 10.15
CA PHE A 261 8.34 -14.10 10.76
C PHE A 261 9.07 -14.32 12.08
N VAL A 262 10.21 -13.66 12.28
CA VAL A 262 10.91 -13.61 13.56
C VAL A 262 11.04 -12.17 14.04
N LEU A 263 10.42 -11.85 15.19
CA LEU A 263 10.52 -10.56 15.85
C LEU A 263 11.57 -10.59 16.96
N LEU A 264 12.65 -9.84 16.78
CA LEU A 264 13.64 -9.55 17.83
C LEU A 264 13.23 -8.30 18.63
N PRO A 265 13.57 -8.20 19.93
CA PRO A 265 13.27 -7.01 20.74
C PRO A 265 13.95 -5.72 20.30
N GLU A 266 13.38 -4.58 20.69
CA GLU A 266 14.03 -3.27 20.52
C GLU A 266 15.35 -3.25 21.31
N LEU A 267 16.42 -2.74 20.70
CA LEU A 267 17.69 -2.46 21.38
C LEU A 267 18.35 -3.66 22.08
N PHE A 268 17.98 -4.91 21.78
CA PHE A 268 18.67 -6.13 22.26
C PHE A 268 20.20 -6.07 22.04
N THR A 269 20.63 -5.34 21.00
CA THR A 269 22.04 -5.06 20.69
C THR A 269 22.81 -4.30 21.79
N VAL A 270 22.14 -3.63 22.74
CA VAL A 270 22.76 -2.93 23.88
C VAL A 270 23.59 -3.87 24.75
N GLN A 271 23.24 -5.17 24.76
CA GLN A 271 24.04 -6.26 25.32
C GLN A 271 25.53 -6.18 24.93
N LEU A 272 25.85 -5.75 23.70
CA LEU A 272 27.23 -5.63 23.19
C LEU A 272 28.09 -4.62 23.96
N LEU A 273 27.51 -3.66 24.69
CA LEU A 273 28.27 -2.72 25.53
C LEU A 273 28.90 -3.40 26.75
N SER A 274 28.40 -4.56 27.18
CA SER A 274 29.03 -5.36 28.23
C SER A 274 30.38 -5.98 27.82
N ALA A 275 30.70 -5.95 26.51
CA ALA A 275 32.01 -6.33 25.94
C ALA A 275 32.95 -5.12 25.73
N THR A 276 32.54 -3.91 26.12
CA THR A 276 33.36 -2.69 26.04
C THR A 276 33.70 -2.17 27.44
N ASN A 277 34.66 -1.25 27.53
CA ASN A 277 34.85 -0.46 28.75
C ASN A 277 33.57 0.33 29.06
N THR A 278 33.36 0.71 30.33
CA THR A 278 32.22 1.55 30.72
C THR A 278 32.26 2.88 29.95
N LEU A 279 31.14 3.21 29.30
CA LEU A 279 30.92 4.43 28.53
C LEU A 279 29.75 5.20 29.14
N SER A 280 29.66 6.51 28.90
CA SER A 280 28.41 7.23 29.17
C SER A 280 27.27 6.70 28.27
N PRO A 281 25.99 6.86 28.65
CA PRO A 281 24.86 6.39 27.82
C PRO A 281 24.90 6.91 26.37
N GLN A 282 25.31 8.17 26.12
CA GLN A 282 25.42 8.71 24.76
C GLN A 282 26.58 8.09 23.97
N GLU A 283 27.75 7.91 24.60
CA GLU A 283 28.91 7.27 23.97
C GLU A 283 28.64 5.79 23.67
N GLY A 284 27.97 5.09 24.59
CA GLY A 284 27.54 3.71 24.39
C GLY A 284 26.63 3.56 23.18
N MET A 285 25.57 4.38 23.06
CA MET A 285 24.66 4.29 21.91
C MET A 285 25.34 4.68 20.59
N ARG A 286 26.28 5.63 20.60
CA ARG A 286 27.13 5.91 19.42
C ARG A 286 28.04 4.71 19.11
N LYS A 287 28.64 4.08 20.12
CA LYS A 287 29.52 2.91 19.96
C LYS A 287 28.79 1.69 19.41
N LEU A 288 27.52 1.51 19.76
CA LEU A 288 26.68 0.46 19.17
C LEU A 288 26.58 0.59 17.64
N SER A 289 26.50 1.82 17.11
CA SER A 289 26.36 2.03 15.67
C SER A 289 27.53 1.48 14.84
N ASP A 290 28.72 1.30 15.43
CA ASP A 290 29.86 0.62 14.79
C ASP A 290 29.54 -0.84 14.42
N TYR A 291 28.58 -1.47 15.10
CA TYR A 291 28.17 -2.86 14.85
C TYR A 291 27.11 -2.99 13.74
N THR A 292 26.54 -1.89 13.22
CA THR A 292 25.46 -1.90 12.20
C THR A 292 25.77 -2.86 11.05
N GLY A 293 26.95 -2.75 10.42
CA GLY A 293 27.33 -3.61 9.28
C GLY A 293 27.53 -5.09 9.64
N ARG A 294 27.90 -5.39 10.90
CA ARG A 294 28.06 -6.77 11.39
C ARG A 294 26.69 -7.39 11.69
N LEU A 295 25.78 -6.62 12.27
CA LEU A 295 24.37 -7.01 12.48
C LEU A 295 23.66 -7.25 11.16
N ASP A 296 23.79 -6.32 10.21
CA ASP A 296 23.26 -6.44 8.85
C ASP A 296 23.75 -7.73 8.16
N THR A 297 25.05 -8.04 8.30
CA THR A 297 25.65 -9.25 7.73
C THR A 297 25.17 -10.53 8.41
N LEU A 298 24.96 -10.50 9.73
CA LEU A 298 24.46 -11.64 10.51
C LEU A 298 22.99 -11.94 10.16
N LEU A 299 22.10 -10.98 10.39
CA LEU A 299 20.66 -11.16 10.23
C LEU A 299 20.28 -11.35 8.77
N GLY A 300 20.92 -10.65 7.83
CA GLY A 300 20.70 -10.86 6.39
C GLY A 300 21.12 -12.25 5.93
N LYS A 301 22.20 -12.82 6.47
CA LYS A 301 22.61 -14.21 6.15
C LYS A 301 21.66 -15.24 6.75
N LEU A 302 21.11 -15.00 7.93
CA LEU A 302 20.15 -15.92 8.56
C LEU A 302 18.80 -15.87 7.83
N ALA A 303 18.27 -14.69 7.49
CA ALA A 303 17.07 -14.53 6.66
C ALA A 303 17.18 -15.30 5.33
N LEU A 304 18.30 -15.10 4.60
CA LEU A 304 18.60 -15.83 3.35
C LEU A 304 18.74 -17.34 3.54
N ARG A 305 19.38 -17.80 4.62
CA ARG A 305 19.64 -19.22 4.87
C ARG A 305 18.36 -20.00 5.18
N HIS A 306 17.50 -19.43 6.03
CA HIS A 306 16.34 -20.12 6.57
C HIS A 306 15.03 -19.78 5.83
N GLY A 307 15.06 -18.85 4.86
CA GLY A 307 13.84 -18.41 4.17
C GLY A 307 12.92 -17.51 5.02
N LEU A 308 13.45 -16.95 6.11
CA LEU A 308 12.71 -16.17 7.10
C LEU A 308 12.61 -14.68 6.76
N THR A 309 11.51 -14.05 7.16
CA THR A 309 11.45 -12.59 7.33
C THR A 309 11.82 -12.22 8.77
N ILE A 310 12.95 -11.53 8.97
CA ILE A 310 13.45 -11.17 10.31
C ILE A 310 13.23 -9.68 10.56
N ILE A 311 12.45 -9.35 11.59
CA ILE A 311 12.28 -7.99 12.08
C ILE A 311 13.34 -7.75 13.16
N GLY A 312 14.40 -7.02 12.80
CA GLY A 312 15.60 -6.81 13.61
C GLY A 312 15.47 -5.91 14.84
N GLY A 313 14.25 -5.69 15.34
CA GLY A 313 13.94 -5.07 16.63
C GLY A 313 14.19 -3.57 16.78
N GLY A 314 15.40 -3.10 16.50
CA GLY A 314 15.81 -1.71 16.68
C GLY A 314 17.27 -1.61 17.11
N HIS A 315 18.06 -0.83 16.37
CA HIS A 315 19.49 -0.63 16.63
C HIS A 315 19.88 0.84 16.43
N PRO A 316 20.72 1.44 17.30
CA PRO A 316 21.23 2.79 17.10
C PRO A 316 22.10 2.86 15.85
N THR A 317 21.58 3.49 14.80
CA THR A 317 22.19 3.54 13.47
C THR A 317 22.56 4.99 13.15
N LYS A 318 23.80 5.20 12.67
CA LYS A 318 24.31 6.54 12.33
C LYS A 318 23.78 6.99 10.97
N ILE A 319 23.10 8.14 10.94
CA ILE A 319 22.56 8.77 9.72
C ILE A 319 23.20 10.15 9.60
N GLY A 320 24.28 10.24 8.80
CA GLY A 320 25.09 11.46 8.70
C GLY A 320 25.75 11.82 10.05
N LYS A 321 25.28 12.90 10.68
CA LYS A 321 25.70 13.33 12.03
C LYS A 321 24.77 12.82 13.15
N GLU A 322 23.55 12.41 12.80
CA GLU A 322 22.52 11.94 13.73
C GLU A 322 22.69 10.47 14.08
N LEU A 323 22.04 10.06 15.16
CA LEU A 323 21.88 8.68 15.59
C LEU A 323 20.37 8.40 15.68
N ARG A 324 19.88 7.37 15.00
CA ARG A 324 18.45 7.00 14.97
C ARG A 324 18.29 5.56 15.44
N ASN A 325 17.24 5.27 16.21
CA ASN A 325 16.85 3.89 16.47
C ASN A 325 16.14 3.37 15.20
N ILE A 326 16.70 2.33 14.56
CA ILE A 326 16.18 1.78 13.29
C ILE A 326 15.96 0.28 13.43
N ALA A 327 14.73 -0.17 13.22
CA ALA A 327 14.44 -1.58 12.96
C ALA A 327 14.69 -1.86 11.47
N THR A 328 15.45 -2.91 11.18
CA THR A 328 15.66 -3.37 9.80
C THR A 328 14.89 -4.67 9.62
N VAL A 329 14.01 -4.72 8.62
CA VAL A 329 13.36 -5.94 8.14
C VAL A 329 14.27 -6.57 7.10
N TYR A 330 14.72 -7.80 7.38
CA TYR A 330 15.52 -8.61 6.47
C TYR A 330 14.59 -9.61 5.79
N LEU A 331 14.52 -9.54 4.45
CA LEU A 331 13.64 -10.40 3.65
C LEU A 331 14.40 -11.65 3.18
N PRO A 332 13.70 -12.77 2.93
CA PRO A 332 14.32 -14.03 2.51
C PRO A 332 14.91 -14.01 1.09
N ASP A 333 14.62 -12.96 0.31
CA ASP A 333 15.25 -12.69 -0.99
C ASP A 333 16.52 -11.81 -0.89
N GLY A 334 16.95 -11.46 0.33
CA GLY A 334 18.11 -10.62 0.59
C GLY A 334 17.86 -9.11 0.54
N ARG A 335 16.64 -8.65 0.20
CA ARG A 335 16.26 -7.25 0.38
C ARG A 335 16.25 -6.88 1.86
N ARG A 336 16.41 -5.58 2.13
CA ARG A 336 16.34 -5.00 3.47
C ARG A 336 15.53 -3.71 3.42
N VAL A 337 14.57 -3.56 4.33
CA VAL A 337 13.82 -2.31 4.52
C VAL A 337 14.13 -1.76 5.91
N ARG A 338 14.41 -0.46 6.00
CA ARG A 338 14.72 0.22 7.27
C ARG A 338 13.52 1.06 7.69
N GLN A 339 13.01 0.81 8.89
CA GLN A 339 11.98 1.62 9.54
C GLN A 339 12.63 2.34 10.73
N PRO A 340 12.84 3.67 10.66
CA PRO A 340 13.27 4.45 11.82
C PRO A 340 12.12 4.61 12.83
N LYS A 341 12.46 4.63 14.11
CA LYS A 341 11.54 5.02 15.20
C LYS A 341 11.13 6.48 14.99
N LEU A 342 9.83 6.79 15.05
CA LEU A 342 9.35 8.16 14.83
C LEU A 342 9.35 8.92 16.16
N HIS A 343 8.72 8.33 17.18
CA HIS A 343 8.48 8.93 18.46
C HIS A 343 9.59 8.55 19.43
N ILE A 344 10.49 9.51 19.69
CA ILE A 344 11.59 9.34 20.64
C ILE A 344 11.11 9.71 22.04
N THR A 345 11.26 8.78 22.99
CA THR A 345 10.90 8.98 24.39
C THR A 345 11.76 10.07 25.05
N PRO A 346 11.31 10.67 26.17
CA PRO A 346 12.13 11.63 26.92
C PRO A 346 13.50 11.05 27.34
N ASN A 347 13.55 9.77 27.72
CA ASN A 347 14.79 9.09 28.16
C ASN A 347 15.79 8.96 27.00
N GLU A 348 15.34 8.46 25.84
CA GLU A 348 16.15 8.33 24.62
C GLU A 348 16.71 9.69 24.15
N ARG A 349 15.88 10.74 24.19
CA ARG A 349 16.30 12.10 23.78
C ARG A 349 17.36 12.68 24.72
N HIS A 350 17.17 12.55 26.03
CA HIS A 350 18.03 13.17 27.03
C HIS A 350 19.35 12.41 27.21
N TRP A 351 19.29 11.09 27.41
CA TRP A 351 20.46 10.28 27.77
C TRP A 351 21.16 9.61 26.59
N TRP A 352 20.49 9.37 25.46
CA TRP A 352 21.09 8.65 24.33
C TRP A 352 21.34 9.52 23.09
N GLY A 353 20.75 10.71 23.02
CA GLY A 353 20.94 11.65 21.91
C GLY A 353 20.38 11.13 20.58
N ILE A 354 19.31 10.32 20.64
CA ILE A 354 18.65 9.74 19.47
C ILE A 354 17.65 10.73 18.87
N THR A 355 17.62 10.83 17.53
CA THR A 355 16.63 11.60 16.77
C THR A 355 15.59 10.69 16.11
N GLY A 356 14.38 11.23 15.89
CA GLY A 356 13.28 10.54 15.24
C GLY A 356 13.41 10.48 13.72
N GLY A 357 12.79 9.48 13.11
CA GLY A 357 12.55 9.40 11.67
C GLY A 357 11.36 10.25 11.21
N SER A 358 11.19 10.32 9.89
CA SER A 358 10.11 11.06 9.21
C SER A 358 9.41 10.23 8.12
N THR A 359 9.59 8.90 8.15
CA THR A 359 9.13 7.96 7.13
C THR A 359 8.49 6.75 7.81
N LEU A 360 7.30 6.34 7.36
CA LEU A 360 6.58 5.20 7.92
C LEU A 360 5.95 4.40 6.78
N GLN A 361 6.42 3.19 6.55
CA GLN A 361 6.01 2.39 5.39
C GLN A 361 5.62 0.97 5.75
N THR A 362 4.78 0.37 4.91
CA THR A 362 4.55 -1.07 4.91
C THR A 362 5.67 -1.80 4.15
N VAL A 363 5.81 -3.10 4.43
CA VAL A 363 6.74 -4.00 3.74
C VAL A 363 5.96 -5.16 3.15
N ASP A 364 5.99 -5.31 1.83
CA ASP A 364 5.49 -6.50 1.15
C ASP A 364 6.45 -7.67 1.34
N THR A 365 5.96 -8.73 1.98
CA THR A 365 6.68 -9.99 2.22
C THR A 365 5.99 -11.14 1.47
N PRO A 366 6.57 -12.35 1.39
CA PRO A 366 5.95 -13.46 0.68
C PRO A 366 4.58 -13.90 1.22
N VAL A 367 4.28 -13.63 2.51
CA VAL A 367 3.12 -14.17 3.23
C VAL A 367 2.08 -13.09 3.56
N ALA A 368 2.55 -11.93 4.03
CA ALA A 368 1.71 -10.82 4.47
C ALA A 368 2.31 -9.45 4.12
N ARG A 369 1.48 -8.41 4.01
CA ARG A 369 1.95 -7.03 4.10
C ARG A 369 2.08 -6.65 5.57
N ILE A 370 3.27 -6.19 5.97
CA ILE A 370 3.58 -5.93 7.38
C ILE A 370 3.93 -4.46 7.64
N GLY A 371 3.81 -4.01 8.88
CA GLY A 371 4.34 -2.73 9.36
C GLY A 371 5.17 -2.92 10.62
N VAL A 372 6.00 -1.92 10.98
CA VAL A 372 6.80 -1.94 12.21
C VAL A 372 6.61 -0.62 12.96
N LEU A 373 6.22 -0.70 14.23
CA LEU A 373 6.12 0.44 15.15
C LEU A 373 7.04 0.17 16.34
N ILE A 374 8.13 0.91 16.46
CA ILE A 374 9.15 0.61 17.47
C ILE A 374 8.70 1.18 18.82
N CYS A 375 8.33 0.29 19.74
CA CYS A 375 8.06 0.59 21.14
C CYS A 375 7.05 1.72 21.33
N TYR A 376 7.52 2.91 21.70
CA TYR A 376 6.72 4.11 21.92
C TYR A 376 5.88 4.50 20.69
N ASP A 377 6.30 4.17 19.46
CA ASP A 377 5.49 4.38 18.24
C ASP A 377 4.12 3.69 18.31
N ALA A 378 3.97 2.58 19.04
CA ALA A 378 2.70 1.87 19.18
C ALA A 378 1.68 2.62 20.06
N GLU A 379 2.12 3.56 20.91
CA GLU A 379 1.22 4.39 21.73
C GLU A 379 0.41 5.39 20.87
N PHE A 380 0.89 5.71 19.66
CA PHE A 380 0.32 6.70 18.73
C PHE A 380 -0.70 6.07 17.74
N PRO A 381 -2.01 6.42 17.80
CA PRO A 381 -3.06 5.78 16.99
C PRO A 381 -2.92 6.02 15.47
N GLU A 382 -2.41 7.19 15.10
CA GLU A 382 -2.29 7.68 13.73
C GLU A 382 -1.26 6.86 12.93
N ALA A 383 -0.17 6.45 13.59
CA ALA A 383 0.88 5.65 12.98
C ALA A 383 0.37 4.25 12.59
N ALA A 384 -0.35 3.58 13.50
CA ALA A 384 -0.97 2.29 13.20
C ALA A 384 -2.10 2.43 12.16
N ARG A 385 -2.92 3.49 12.24
CA ARG A 385 -3.95 3.77 11.24
C ARG A 385 -3.36 3.97 9.86
N HIS A 386 -2.24 4.69 9.75
CA HIS A 386 -1.55 4.91 8.49
C HIS A 386 -1.04 3.58 7.89
N LEU A 387 -0.35 2.75 8.68
CA LEU A 387 0.09 1.42 8.24
C LEU A 387 -1.08 0.53 7.81
N ALA A 388 -2.17 0.55 8.58
CA ALA A 388 -3.39 -0.21 8.29
C ALA A 388 -4.09 0.27 7.01
N ASP A 389 -4.13 1.58 6.76
CA ASP A 389 -4.68 2.18 5.54
C ASP A 389 -3.81 1.89 4.30
N LEU A 390 -2.49 1.71 4.48
CA LEU A 390 -1.56 1.15 3.46
C LEU A 390 -1.69 -0.38 3.29
N GLY A 391 -2.59 -1.02 4.03
CA GLY A 391 -2.91 -2.45 3.93
C GLY A 391 -2.04 -3.38 4.77
N ALA A 392 -1.40 -2.91 5.85
CA ALA A 392 -0.76 -3.81 6.81
C ALA A 392 -1.77 -4.81 7.41
N GLU A 393 -1.42 -6.10 7.35
CA GLU A 393 -2.17 -7.22 7.95
C GLU A 393 -1.61 -7.57 9.34
N ILE A 394 -0.29 -7.40 9.52
CA ILE A 394 0.43 -7.59 10.79
C ILE A 394 1.27 -6.36 11.10
N ILE A 395 1.19 -5.83 12.32
CA ILE A 395 2.11 -4.81 12.85
C ILE A 395 3.03 -5.43 13.89
N PHE A 396 4.34 -5.29 13.70
CA PHE A 396 5.35 -5.74 14.65
C PHE A 396 5.76 -4.60 15.59
N VAL A 397 5.72 -4.87 16.89
CA VAL A 397 6.04 -3.92 17.96
C VAL A 397 7.20 -4.48 18.81
N PRO A 398 8.45 -4.30 18.36
CA PRO A 398 9.60 -4.55 19.20
C PRO A 398 9.69 -3.49 20.30
N PHE A 399 9.94 -3.87 21.55
CA PHE A 399 9.95 -2.94 22.68
C PHE A 399 11.05 -3.20 23.72
N CYS A 400 11.44 -2.16 24.44
CA CYS A 400 12.33 -2.23 25.59
C CYS A 400 11.76 -1.35 26.71
N THR A 401 11.40 -1.96 27.84
CA THR A 401 10.76 -1.28 28.98
C THR A 401 11.29 -1.80 30.30
N ASP A 402 11.57 -0.90 31.26
CA ASP A 402 12.23 -1.27 32.52
C ASP A 402 11.30 -1.99 33.51
N ASN A 403 10.01 -1.70 33.46
CA ASN A 403 9.02 -2.17 34.43
C ASN A 403 7.65 -2.46 33.82
N ARG A 404 6.79 -3.11 34.62
CA ARG A 404 5.45 -3.52 34.22
C ARG A 404 4.56 -2.35 33.79
N GLN A 405 4.66 -1.18 34.43
CA GLN A 405 3.89 0.00 34.06
C GLN A 405 4.29 0.54 32.68
N GLY A 406 5.59 0.47 32.34
CA GLY A 406 6.10 0.75 31.00
C GLY A 406 5.53 -0.22 29.97
N TYR A 407 5.67 -1.51 30.22
CA TYR A 407 5.14 -2.57 29.36
C TYR A 407 3.63 -2.44 29.12
N LEU A 408 2.84 -2.21 30.18
CA LEU A 408 1.38 -2.15 30.07
C LEU A 408 0.89 -1.02 29.15
N ARG A 409 1.58 0.11 29.06
CA ARG A 409 1.23 1.15 28.07
C ARG A 409 1.37 0.61 26.65
N VAL A 410 2.54 0.08 26.31
CA VAL A 410 2.81 -0.52 25.00
C VAL A 410 1.82 -1.64 24.69
N ARG A 411 1.57 -2.54 25.65
CA ARG A 411 0.68 -3.71 25.52
C ARG A 411 -0.79 -3.34 25.35
N HIS A 412 -1.30 -2.35 26.09
CA HIS A 412 -2.69 -1.90 25.96
C HIS A 412 -2.91 -1.06 24.70
N CYS A 413 -1.97 -0.18 24.35
CA CYS A 413 -2.02 0.55 23.08
C CYS A 413 -1.96 -0.42 21.90
N ALA A 414 -1.06 -1.41 21.90
CA ALA A 414 -0.98 -2.45 20.88
C ALA A 414 -2.28 -3.26 20.73
N ALA A 415 -2.96 -3.58 21.83
CA ALA A 415 -4.29 -4.22 21.79
C ALA A 415 -5.34 -3.30 21.13
N ALA A 416 -5.36 -2.02 21.49
CA ALA A 416 -6.23 -1.03 20.83
C ALA A 416 -5.91 -0.91 19.32
N ARG A 417 -4.62 -0.89 18.95
CA ARG A 417 -4.17 -0.87 17.55
C ARG A 417 -4.68 -2.10 16.78
N ALA A 418 -4.63 -3.30 17.37
CA ALA A 418 -5.11 -4.54 16.75
C ALA A 418 -6.62 -4.48 16.47
N ILE A 419 -7.40 -4.04 17.47
CA ILE A 419 -8.87 -3.98 17.40
C ILE A 419 -9.34 -2.87 16.44
N GLU A 420 -8.91 -1.64 16.62
CA GLU A 420 -9.45 -0.48 15.89
C GLU A 420 -9.07 -0.48 14.40
N ASN A 421 -7.95 -1.11 14.06
CA ASN A 421 -7.46 -1.22 12.68
C ASN A 421 -7.80 -2.57 12.04
N GLN A 422 -8.33 -3.53 12.82
CA GLN A 422 -8.53 -4.93 12.43
C GLN A 422 -7.24 -5.51 11.81
N VAL A 423 -6.16 -5.56 12.60
CA VAL A 423 -4.85 -6.12 12.22
C VAL A 423 -4.33 -7.02 13.34
N TYR A 424 -3.44 -7.96 13.04
CA TYR A 424 -2.67 -8.63 14.09
C TYR A 424 -1.56 -7.72 14.60
N VAL A 425 -1.23 -7.79 15.90
CA VAL A 425 -0.12 -7.04 16.49
C VAL A 425 0.78 -7.97 17.30
N ALA A 426 2.03 -8.12 16.88
CA ALA A 426 3.01 -9.00 17.50
C ALA A 426 4.02 -8.19 18.34
N LEU A 427 4.20 -8.55 19.61
CA LEU A 427 5.09 -7.88 20.55
C LEU A 427 6.24 -8.80 21.00
N ALA A 428 7.47 -8.28 21.01
CA ALA A 428 8.62 -8.93 21.61
C ALA A 428 9.52 -7.91 22.33
N GLY A 429 10.03 -8.28 23.51
CA GLY A 429 10.77 -7.38 24.36
C GLY A 429 11.91 -8.06 25.12
N ASN A 430 12.81 -7.22 25.65
CA ASN A 430 13.90 -7.68 26.51
C ASN A 430 13.39 -8.00 27.92
N ILE A 431 14.06 -8.92 28.60
CA ILE A 431 13.84 -9.28 30.00
C ILE A 431 15.17 -9.38 30.76
N GLY A 432 15.11 -9.41 32.09
CA GLY A 432 16.29 -9.58 32.93
C GLY A 432 16.97 -8.26 33.25
N ASN A 433 18.29 -8.29 33.47
CA ASN A 433 19.07 -7.15 33.94
C ASN A 433 20.42 -7.13 33.21
N LEU A 434 20.96 -5.93 32.92
CA LEU A 434 22.28 -5.77 32.28
C LEU A 434 23.24 -4.95 33.16
N PRO A 435 23.84 -5.54 34.21
CA PRO A 435 24.75 -4.82 35.09
C PRO A 435 25.97 -4.27 34.33
N ASP A 436 26.49 -3.14 34.83
CA ASP A 436 27.61 -2.35 34.29
C ASP A 436 27.35 -1.62 32.96
N VAL A 437 26.11 -1.62 32.43
CA VAL A 437 25.72 -0.82 31.25
C VAL A 437 24.76 0.31 31.69
N PRO A 438 25.23 1.56 31.83
CA PRO A 438 24.44 2.66 32.36
C PRO A 438 23.16 2.95 31.56
N ASN A 439 22.06 3.23 32.26
CA ASN A 439 20.72 3.48 31.69
C ASN A 439 20.14 2.25 30.95
N MET A 440 20.46 1.03 31.42
CA MET A 440 19.87 -0.25 30.97
C MET A 440 19.84 -1.28 32.12
N ASP A 441 19.47 -0.83 33.32
CA ASP A 441 19.71 -1.59 34.56
C ASP A 441 18.81 -2.84 34.69
N ILE A 442 17.50 -2.68 34.44
CA ILE A 442 16.48 -3.73 34.53
C ILE A 442 15.56 -3.70 33.30
N GLN A 443 14.97 -4.85 32.95
CA GLN A 443 14.05 -5.02 31.82
C GLN A 443 12.84 -5.88 32.21
N TYR A 444 11.65 -5.41 31.84
CA TYR A 444 10.39 -6.15 31.92
C TYR A 444 9.84 -6.41 30.52
N GLY A 445 9.51 -7.66 30.24
CA GLY A 445 8.94 -8.10 28.97
C GLY A 445 7.94 -9.24 29.15
N GLN A 446 6.90 -9.20 28.33
CA GLN A 446 5.94 -10.29 28.15
C GLN A 446 5.50 -10.28 26.68
N ALA A 447 6.12 -11.14 25.86
CA ALA A 447 5.84 -11.29 24.44
C ALA A 447 4.40 -11.77 24.22
N ALA A 448 3.74 -11.27 23.17
CA ALA A 448 2.35 -11.61 22.86
C ALA A 448 2.03 -11.42 21.39
N VAL A 449 1.04 -12.16 20.88
CA VAL A 449 0.42 -11.95 19.57
C VAL A 449 -1.06 -11.62 19.80
N LEU A 450 -1.44 -10.40 19.41
CA LEU A 450 -2.76 -9.83 19.66
C LEU A 450 -3.59 -9.86 18.39
N THR A 451 -4.89 -10.06 18.56
CA THR A 451 -5.86 -10.18 17.48
C THR A 451 -6.83 -9.00 17.48
N PRO A 452 -7.59 -8.79 16.39
CA PRO A 452 -8.87 -8.11 16.50
C PRO A 452 -9.80 -8.84 17.48
N SER A 453 -10.84 -8.15 17.95
CA SER A 453 -11.79 -8.68 18.94
C SER A 453 -13.15 -8.93 18.27
N ASP A 454 -13.33 -10.13 17.71
CA ASP A 454 -14.58 -10.60 17.09
C ASP A 454 -14.64 -12.14 17.13
N PHE A 455 -15.79 -12.75 16.81
CA PHE A 455 -16.02 -14.21 16.90
C PHE A 455 -15.03 -15.07 16.10
N ALA A 456 -14.42 -14.53 15.04
CA ALA A 456 -13.42 -15.22 14.22
C ALA A 456 -12.03 -15.32 14.89
N PHE A 457 -11.81 -14.60 15.99
CA PHE A 457 -10.50 -14.48 16.64
C PHE A 457 -10.50 -15.06 18.06
N ALA A 458 -9.33 -15.03 18.71
CA ALA A 458 -9.18 -15.49 20.07
C ALA A 458 -10.09 -14.67 21.02
N ARG A 459 -10.81 -15.38 21.90
CA ARG A 459 -11.85 -14.83 22.80
C ARG A 459 -11.42 -13.57 23.55
N ASP A 460 -10.18 -13.55 24.04
CA ASP A 460 -9.67 -12.49 24.90
C ASP A 460 -8.82 -11.45 24.13
N GLY A 461 -8.84 -11.48 22.79
CA GLY A 461 -8.04 -10.61 21.91
C GLY A 461 -6.55 -10.98 21.85
N ILE A 462 -6.19 -12.18 22.33
CA ILE A 462 -4.81 -12.66 22.51
C ILE A 462 -4.72 -14.04 21.88
N ALA A 463 -3.99 -14.19 20.78
CA ALA A 463 -3.75 -15.48 20.15
C ALA A 463 -2.73 -16.31 20.93
N ALA A 464 -1.68 -15.65 21.43
CA ALA A 464 -0.66 -16.26 22.28
C ALA A 464 -0.01 -15.20 23.19
N GLU A 465 0.44 -15.60 24.37
CA GLU A 465 1.18 -14.76 25.32
C GLU A 465 2.19 -15.61 26.08
N ALA A 466 3.39 -15.07 26.30
CA ALA A 466 4.45 -15.72 27.09
C ALA A 466 4.28 -15.43 28.59
N ASP A 467 4.93 -16.23 29.44
CA ASP A 467 5.15 -15.87 30.84
C ASP A 467 5.98 -14.60 30.94
N ALA A 468 5.61 -13.70 31.86
CA ALA A 468 6.36 -12.46 32.07
C ALA A 468 7.76 -12.74 32.61
N ASN A 469 8.78 -12.11 32.01
CA ASN A 469 10.19 -12.23 32.39
C ASN A 469 10.79 -13.66 32.34
N VAL A 470 10.29 -14.53 31.48
CA VAL A 470 10.85 -15.88 31.21
C VAL A 470 11.45 -15.94 29.80
N GLU A 471 12.71 -16.36 29.65
CA GLU A 471 13.36 -16.42 28.33
C GLU A 471 12.69 -17.49 27.45
N THR A 472 12.17 -17.10 26.29
CA THR A 472 11.42 -18.00 25.40
C THR A 472 11.29 -17.47 23.97
N VAL A 473 10.86 -18.34 23.05
CA VAL A 473 10.35 -17.97 21.73
C VAL A 473 8.87 -18.32 21.69
N LEU A 474 8.00 -17.30 21.63
CA LEU A 474 6.57 -17.49 21.48
C LEU A 474 6.26 -17.76 20.00
N ILE A 475 5.80 -18.97 19.68
CA ILE A 475 5.34 -19.35 18.33
C ILE A 475 3.82 -19.26 18.29
N CYS A 476 3.27 -18.59 17.27
CA CYS A 476 1.83 -18.43 17.07
C CYS A 476 1.47 -18.42 15.59
N ASP A 477 0.46 -19.20 15.20
CA ASP A 477 -0.17 -19.09 13.89
C ASP A 477 -1.28 -18.03 13.93
N VAL A 478 -1.36 -17.19 12.89
CA VAL A 478 -2.44 -16.21 12.71
C VAL A 478 -3.09 -16.38 11.33
N ASP A 479 -4.41 -16.23 11.26
CA ASP A 479 -5.18 -16.44 10.02
C ASP A 479 -5.50 -15.10 9.34
N LEU A 480 -4.89 -14.86 8.18
CA LEU A 480 -5.01 -13.62 7.42
C LEU A 480 -6.28 -13.59 6.56
N ASP A 481 -6.90 -14.74 6.28
CA ASP A 481 -8.19 -14.78 5.58
C ASP A 481 -9.34 -14.45 6.54
N GLU A 482 -9.31 -14.93 7.79
CA GLU A 482 -10.24 -14.47 8.83
C GLU A 482 -10.09 -12.96 9.08
N LEU A 483 -8.87 -12.43 9.03
CA LEU A 483 -8.62 -10.98 9.08
C LEU A 483 -9.35 -10.25 7.93
N GLN A 484 -9.19 -10.73 6.70
CA GLN A 484 -9.80 -10.15 5.51
C GLN A 484 -11.34 -10.30 5.48
N LYS A 485 -11.87 -11.40 6.03
CA LYS A 485 -13.33 -11.60 6.24
C LYS A 485 -13.87 -10.59 7.25
N ALA A 486 -13.21 -10.43 8.40
CA ALA A 486 -13.64 -9.52 9.46
C ALA A 486 -13.70 -8.04 9.02
N HIS A 487 -12.84 -7.62 8.08
CA HIS A 487 -12.90 -6.27 7.48
C HIS A 487 -14.23 -5.98 6.75
N SER A 488 -14.97 -7.02 6.34
CA SER A 488 -16.16 -6.89 5.48
C SER A 488 -17.43 -7.51 6.04
N THR A 489 -17.32 -8.46 6.97
CA THR A 489 -18.43 -9.27 7.50
C THR A 489 -18.33 -9.53 9.01
N GLY A 490 -17.43 -8.84 9.71
CA GLY A 490 -17.33 -8.90 11.18
C GLY A 490 -18.59 -8.36 11.87
N THR A 491 -18.76 -8.65 13.16
CA THR A 491 -19.90 -8.11 13.94
C THR A 491 -19.86 -6.59 14.06
N VAL A 492 -18.66 -6.00 13.93
CA VAL A 492 -18.42 -4.56 13.73
C VAL A 492 -17.36 -4.38 12.65
N THR A 493 -17.47 -3.32 11.86
CA THR A 493 -16.57 -3.05 10.72
C THR A 493 -15.88 -1.68 10.83
N PRO A 494 -15.12 -1.40 11.91
CA PRO A 494 -14.56 -0.06 12.20
C PRO A 494 -13.63 0.51 11.11
N ARG A 495 -13.15 -0.31 10.17
CA ARG A 495 -12.46 0.16 8.95
C ARG A 495 -13.42 0.75 7.90
N LEU A 496 -14.57 0.11 7.68
CA LEU A 496 -15.61 0.54 6.73
C LEU A 496 -16.46 1.67 7.29
N ASP A 497 -16.79 1.61 8.59
CA ASP A 497 -17.67 2.56 9.28
C ASP A 497 -16.99 3.90 9.63
N ARG A 498 -15.77 4.14 9.12
CA ARG A 498 -15.09 5.44 9.24
C ARG A 498 -15.93 6.52 8.58
N ARG A 499 -15.92 7.71 9.19
CA ARG A 499 -16.63 8.91 8.72
C ARG A 499 -15.66 9.92 8.11
N PRO A 500 -15.17 9.72 6.87
CA PRO A 500 -14.25 10.67 6.22
C PRO A 500 -14.92 12.01 5.88
N ASP A 501 -16.26 12.06 5.93
CA ASP A 501 -17.07 13.27 5.87
C ASP A 501 -16.98 14.13 7.14
N LEU A 502 -16.60 13.54 8.29
CA LEU A 502 -16.41 14.23 9.57
C LEU A 502 -14.93 14.34 9.98
N PHE A 503 -14.14 13.29 9.71
CA PHE A 503 -12.77 13.14 10.20
C PHE A 503 -11.81 12.80 9.04
N LYS A 504 -11.02 13.80 8.62
CA LYS A 504 -9.94 13.60 7.63
C LYS A 504 -8.61 13.37 8.34
N VAL A 505 -8.08 12.15 8.24
CA VAL A 505 -6.69 11.85 8.65
C VAL A 505 -5.76 12.28 7.53
N VAL A 506 -4.75 13.09 7.84
CA VAL A 506 -3.71 13.52 6.90
C VAL A 506 -2.36 13.11 7.47
N ALA A 507 -1.63 12.26 6.75
CA ALA A 507 -0.27 11.85 7.08
C ALA A 507 0.71 12.52 6.12
N THR A 508 1.72 13.21 6.65
CA THR A 508 2.77 13.89 5.87
C THR A 508 4.13 13.17 5.94
N VAL A 509 4.14 11.95 6.46
CA VAL A 509 5.32 11.07 6.51
C VAL A 509 5.72 10.61 5.10
N GLY A 510 7.02 10.48 4.86
CA GLY A 510 7.54 10.09 3.54
C GLY A 510 7.50 8.59 3.30
N ASN A 511 6.92 8.16 2.18
CA ASN A 511 6.91 6.76 1.73
C ASN A 511 8.04 6.53 0.71
N ASN A 512 9.29 6.69 1.18
CA ASN A 512 10.52 6.86 0.38
C ASN A 512 10.55 8.15 -0.49
N GLU A 513 11.74 8.61 -0.87
CA GLU A 513 11.99 9.71 -1.83
C GLU A 513 11.96 9.19 -3.29
N PRO A 514 11.90 10.04 -4.36
CA PRO A 514 11.68 11.50 -4.46
C PRO A 514 10.37 11.74 -5.31
N PRO A 515 10.17 12.70 -6.25
CA PRO A 515 10.89 13.93 -6.64
C PRO A 515 10.05 15.21 -6.97
N VAL A 516 10.73 16.38 -6.93
CA VAL A 516 10.41 17.68 -7.59
C VAL A 516 9.05 18.36 -7.33
N SER A 517 9.12 19.59 -6.84
CA SER A 517 8.00 20.52 -6.64
C SER A 517 7.14 20.75 -7.89
N LEU A 518 5.82 20.70 -7.71
CA LEU A 518 4.83 21.19 -8.68
C LEU A 518 5.15 22.63 -9.13
N ARG A 519 4.95 22.91 -10.42
CA ARG A 519 4.96 24.28 -10.96
C ARG A 519 3.51 24.78 -11.06
N GLU A 520 3.33 26.10 -10.99
CA GLU A 520 2.03 26.72 -11.22
C GLU A 520 1.52 26.37 -12.64
N GLY A 521 0.39 25.65 -12.71
CA GLY A 521 -0.25 25.22 -13.96
C GLY A 521 -0.80 23.79 -13.95
N ASP A 522 -0.20 22.87 -13.19
CA ASP A 522 -0.61 21.45 -13.11
C ASP A 522 -1.70 21.22 -12.06
N GLY A 523 -2.85 21.90 -12.22
CA GLY A 523 -4.01 21.77 -11.32
C GLY A 523 -4.70 20.38 -11.39
N PRO A 524 -5.44 19.99 -10.34
CA PRO A 524 -6.10 18.69 -10.25
C PRO A 524 -7.19 18.52 -11.31
N LEU A 525 -7.22 17.36 -11.97
CA LEU A 525 -8.18 17.08 -13.03
C LEU A 525 -9.51 16.56 -12.47
N GLY A 526 -10.62 17.07 -13.01
CA GLY A 526 -11.96 16.56 -12.75
C GLY A 526 -12.60 16.99 -11.42
N GLU A 527 -12.03 17.96 -10.71
CA GLU A 527 -12.65 18.51 -9.50
C GLU A 527 -13.98 19.22 -9.80
N GLN A 528 -14.91 19.08 -8.85
CA GLN A 528 -16.05 20.00 -8.74
C GLN A 528 -15.59 21.20 -7.90
N PRO A 529 -15.89 22.45 -8.28
CA PRO A 529 -15.67 23.57 -7.39
C PRO A 529 -16.44 23.33 -6.10
N GLN A 530 -15.81 23.60 -4.95
CA GLN A 530 -16.57 23.75 -3.70
C GLN A 530 -17.62 24.83 -3.96
N ARG A 531 -18.89 24.49 -3.74
CA ARG A 531 -19.93 25.50 -3.71
C ARG A 531 -19.77 26.23 -2.39
N ASP A 532 -19.29 27.46 -2.45
CA ASP A 532 -19.55 28.43 -1.40
C ASP A 532 -21.08 28.52 -1.24
N SER A 533 -21.56 28.19 -0.04
CA SER A 533 -22.97 28.22 0.38
C SER A 533 -23.07 28.85 1.75
#